data_AF-A0A4V2X1P2-F1
#
_entry.id   AF-A0A4V2X1P2-F1
#
_cell.length_a   1.000
_cell.length_b   1.000
_cell.length_c   1.000
_cell.angle_alpha   90.00
_cell.angle_beta   90.00
_cell.angle_gamma   90.00
#
_symmetry.space_group_name_H-M   'P 1'
#
loop_
_entity.id
_entity.type
_entity.pdbx_description
1 polymer ?
#
loop_
_entity_poly.entity_id
_entity_poly.type
_entity_poly.pdbx_seq_one_letter_code
_entity_poly.pdbx_strand_id
1 'polypeptide(L)'
;MNKKKLIMWLCILCCCATLSAQYGTLTSPIVGNDDSVTFRYYAPYAKSVLVNGQFMVGDIPLIKDDKGVWSVTVKPEKADIYPYNFIVDGTRLNDPGNKLLSPTDAFKSSLLEMPDPDALYTINPVPHGKVHYCTYRSHVLQQYRTVVIYTPAEYDLSAGKKYPVFYLVSGTTDSEESWYKTGRANTILDNLIARGQAEPMIVVMPYGYMNGGTPRPHTMEAGEMYNTFARELTECVIPYVEQNFRTINDRDHRAIAGFSRGGGQSMFTALKHSDRIGWMGSYSAYLTPQVMEKYFPNLKEKANSLNMLWFCVGKDDILYKEVISNTKYFNEKGIHYEIDDREGAHTWMHARYCLAETYKKLFKDKKESEKYPGIMIDASTLPGFSVFYPTNLKEMVAKQGRLPVYIHGNGACTHYSGDYQPMFVEMVKNGYVVISVGAVDGDITVSDMDDNLLDAVDWVCRQSSTSGSDFYQMIDRFKIAVGGHSCGGAQAISVSYDPRVSTTMVLNAGMGNIEMAHANANSLKQYHKPVIYLIGGPKDIAYSNANIDFESINHVPVVSVNFPVGHAGTYKQPEGGVLGKVALMWLDWQLKGKKEASRFFLDAGWRKKNFPECDFKSKGLK
;
A
#
# COMPACT_ATOMS: atom_id res chain seq x y z
N MET A 1 -79.63 23.81 -28.28
CA MET A 1 -78.23 23.34 -28.41
C MET A 1 -77.41 23.94 -27.27
N ASN A 2 -76.94 23.11 -26.35
CA ASN A 2 -76.70 23.51 -24.96
C ASN A 2 -75.25 24.03 -24.75
N LYS A 3 -75.12 25.25 -24.21
CA LYS A 3 -73.85 25.98 -23.96
C LYS A 3 -72.81 25.22 -23.12
N LYS A 4 -73.18 24.08 -22.51
CA LYS A 4 -72.28 23.20 -21.74
C LYS A 4 -71.34 22.34 -22.59
N LYS A 5 -71.62 22.11 -23.89
CA LYS A 5 -70.72 21.29 -24.74
C LYS A 5 -69.57 22.08 -25.38
N LEU A 6 -69.63 23.42 -25.42
CA LEU A 6 -68.59 24.26 -26.01
C LEU A 6 -67.43 24.54 -25.02
N ILE A 7 -67.70 24.56 -23.72
CA ILE A 7 -66.68 24.80 -22.68
C ILE A 7 -65.81 23.55 -22.44
N MET A 8 -66.37 22.35 -22.65
CA MET A 8 -65.62 21.10 -22.45
C MET A 8 -64.62 20.80 -23.57
N TRP A 9 -64.78 21.39 -24.76
CA TRP A 9 -63.81 21.28 -25.85
C TRP A 9 -62.67 22.30 -25.78
N LEU A 10 -62.87 23.46 -25.15
CA LEU A 10 -61.78 24.42 -24.91
C LEU A 10 -60.84 23.98 -23.77
N CYS A 11 -61.33 23.26 -22.75
CA CYS A 11 -60.45 22.74 -21.69
C CYS A 11 -59.59 21.54 -22.13
N ILE A 12 -60.03 20.74 -23.11
CA ILE A 12 -59.24 19.59 -23.60
C ILE A 12 -58.14 20.04 -24.59
N LEU A 13 -58.35 21.13 -25.34
CA LEU A 13 -57.30 21.72 -26.18
C LEU A 13 -56.29 22.58 -25.40
N CYS A 14 -56.65 23.13 -24.23
CA CYS A 14 -55.70 23.81 -23.33
C CYS A 14 -54.94 22.85 -22.39
N CYS A 15 -55.43 21.64 -22.13
CA CYS A 15 -54.73 20.65 -21.30
C CYS A 15 -53.79 19.72 -22.07
N CYS A 16 -53.81 19.72 -23.41
CA CYS A 16 -52.87 18.95 -24.23
C CYS A 16 -51.67 19.75 -24.76
N ALA A 17 -51.55 21.04 -24.41
CA ALA A 17 -50.42 21.89 -24.82
C ALA A 17 -49.39 22.16 -23.71
N THR A 18 -49.46 21.46 -22.57
CA THR A 18 -48.48 21.59 -21.47
C THR A 18 -47.70 20.31 -21.16
N LEU A 19 -47.80 19.29 -22.01
CA LEU A 19 -47.04 18.04 -21.91
C LEU A 19 -45.88 17.97 -22.93
N SER A 20 -45.03 19.00 -22.98
CA SER A 20 -43.60 18.84 -23.36
C SER A 20 -42.78 20.08 -22.97
N ALA A 21 -42.76 20.42 -21.69
CA ALA A 21 -41.64 21.19 -21.13
C ALA A 21 -40.89 20.30 -20.14
N GLN A 22 -40.46 19.12 -20.62
CA GLN A 22 -39.19 18.60 -20.11
C GLN A 22 -38.15 19.62 -20.58
N TYR A 23 -37.76 20.53 -19.68
CA TYR A 23 -36.55 21.32 -19.88
C TYR A 23 -35.42 20.32 -20.10
N GLY A 24 -35.08 20.06 -21.36
CA GLY A 24 -33.88 19.32 -21.69
C GLY A 24 -32.73 20.17 -21.21
N THR A 25 -32.21 19.86 -20.01
CA THR A 25 -30.98 20.48 -19.51
C THR A 25 -29.91 20.26 -20.58
N LEU A 26 -29.41 21.36 -21.12
CA LEU A 26 -28.31 21.36 -22.07
C LEU A 26 -27.19 20.46 -21.53
N THR A 27 -26.82 19.41 -22.25
CA THR A 27 -25.73 18.52 -21.83
C THR A 27 -24.43 19.29 -21.83
N SER A 28 -23.81 19.40 -20.65
CA SER A 28 -22.50 20.03 -20.42
C SER A 28 -21.88 19.44 -19.14
N PRO A 29 -20.57 19.15 -19.12
CA PRO A 29 -19.66 19.19 -20.26
C PRO A 29 -19.86 17.96 -21.17
N ILE A 30 -19.37 18.01 -22.41
CA ILE A 30 -19.30 16.88 -23.33
C ILE A 30 -17.84 16.50 -23.52
N VAL A 31 -17.45 15.31 -23.09
CA VAL A 31 -16.10 14.77 -23.32
C VAL A 31 -16.09 14.05 -24.68
N GLY A 32 -15.18 14.47 -25.56
CA GLY A 32 -14.95 13.86 -26.88
C GLY A 32 -14.01 12.67 -26.80
N ASN A 33 -13.94 11.89 -27.89
CA ASN A 33 -13.06 10.71 -28.00
C ASN A 33 -11.56 11.05 -28.12
N ASP A 34 -11.23 12.32 -28.35
CA ASP A 34 -9.87 12.85 -28.49
C ASP A 34 -9.41 13.61 -27.23
N ASP A 35 -10.07 13.36 -26.09
CA ASP A 35 -9.89 14.03 -24.80
C ASP A 35 -10.21 15.54 -24.81
N SER A 36 -10.84 16.04 -25.86
CA SER A 36 -11.40 17.40 -25.85
C SER A 36 -12.68 17.46 -25.01
N VAL A 37 -12.96 18.62 -24.44
CA VAL A 37 -14.12 18.88 -23.60
C VAL A 37 -14.85 20.10 -24.11
N THR A 38 -16.12 19.92 -24.45
CA THR A 38 -17.00 21.03 -24.88
C THR A 38 -17.90 21.44 -23.72
N PHE A 39 -17.69 22.66 -23.23
CA PHE A 39 -18.54 23.30 -22.23
C PHE A 39 -19.65 24.07 -22.91
N ARG A 40 -20.88 23.98 -22.40
CA ARG A 40 -22.06 24.60 -23.01
C ARG A 40 -22.94 25.26 -21.96
N TYR A 41 -23.45 26.45 -22.24
CA TYR A 41 -24.31 27.19 -21.32
C TYR A 41 -25.42 27.94 -22.06
N TYR A 42 -26.68 27.72 -21.73
CA TYR A 42 -27.81 28.42 -22.35
C TYR A 42 -28.07 29.76 -21.62
N ALA A 43 -27.76 30.88 -22.28
CA ALA A 43 -27.97 32.22 -21.74
C ALA A 43 -28.22 33.23 -22.88
N PRO A 44 -29.43 33.25 -23.47
CA PRO A 44 -29.75 34.05 -24.66
C PRO A 44 -29.68 35.56 -24.42
N TYR A 45 -29.65 36.03 -23.18
CA TYR A 45 -29.57 37.47 -22.84
C TYR A 45 -28.25 37.88 -22.19
N ALA A 46 -27.35 36.93 -21.89
CA ALA A 46 -26.04 37.25 -21.34
C ALA A 46 -25.20 38.07 -22.33
N LYS A 47 -24.30 38.90 -21.80
CA LYS A 47 -23.30 39.67 -22.58
C LYS A 47 -21.95 38.97 -22.62
N SER A 48 -21.60 38.25 -21.56
CA SER A 48 -20.36 37.47 -21.44
C SER A 48 -20.61 36.17 -20.69
N VAL A 49 -20.04 35.08 -21.21
CA VAL A 49 -19.95 33.79 -20.51
C VAL A 49 -18.51 33.31 -20.61
N LEU A 50 -17.90 33.01 -19.46
CA LEU A 50 -16.56 32.43 -19.35
C LEU A 50 -16.64 31.07 -18.65
N VAL A 51 -15.66 30.20 -18.90
CA VAL A 51 -15.40 29.00 -18.09
C VAL A 51 -14.08 29.17 -17.33
N ASN A 52 -14.07 28.74 -16.08
CA ASN A 52 -12.90 28.70 -15.20
C ASN A 52 -12.79 27.31 -14.57
N GLY A 53 -11.60 26.73 -14.53
CA GLY A 53 -11.38 25.42 -13.92
C GLY A 53 -9.90 25.12 -13.67
N GLN A 54 -9.62 24.07 -12.89
CA GLN A 54 -8.24 23.71 -12.51
C GLN A 54 -7.42 23.06 -13.64
N PHE A 55 -8.04 22.76 -14.80
CA PHE A 55 -7.38 22.21 -15.98
C PHE A 55 -6.79 23.27 -16.92
N MET A 56 -6.88 24.56 -16.55
CA MET A 56 -6.57 25.69 -17.43
C MET A 56 -6.00 26.87 -16.65
N VAL A 57 -5.31 27.77 -17.36
CA VAL A 57 -4.82 29.05 -16.81
C VAL A 57 -5.76 30.17 -17.21
N GLY A 58 -6.29 30.89 -16.22
CA GLY A 58 -7.21 32.01 -16.43
C GLY A 58 -8.63 31.60 -16.85
N ASP A 59 -9.43 32.58 -17.26
CA ASP A 59 -10.82 32.39 -17.70
C ASP A 59 -10.88 32.33 -19.23
N ILE A 60 -11.62 31.38 -19.80
CA ILE A 60 -11.79 31.26 -21.26
C ILE A 60 -13.19 31.74 -21.66
N PRO A 61 -13.32 32.68 -22.62
CA PRO A 61 -14.61 33.12 -23.14
C PRO A 61 -15.27 32.05 -24.01
N LEU A 62 -16.58 31.90 -23.83
CA LEU A 62 -17.42 31.09 -24.69
C LEU A 62 -17.96 31.94 -25.86
N ILE A 63 -18.31 31.26 -26.96
CA ILE A 63 -18.91 31.89 -28.15
C ILE A 63 -20.39 31.55 -28.18
N LYS A 64 -21.24 32.57 -28.37
CA LYS A 64 -22.70 32.45 -28.43
C LYS A 64 -23.17 32.13 -29.85
N ASP A 65 -24.04 31.14 -30.00
CA ASP A 65 -24.73 30.81 -31.25
C ASP A 65 -26.05 31.58 -31.43
N ASP A 66 -26.71 31.37 -32.58
CA ASP A 66 -27.99 31.99 -32.95
C ASP A 66 -29.16 31.56 -32.06
N LYS A 67 -29.03 30.44 -31.35
CA LYS A 67 -30.01 29.89 -30.40
C LYS A 67 -29.77 30.39 -28.97
N GLY A 68 -28.71 31.17 -28.73
CA GLY A 68 -28.36 31.70 -27.43
C GLY A 68 -27.61 30.72 -26.52
N VAL A 69 -27.05 29.64 -27.09
CA VAL A 69 -26.14 28.73 -26.40
C VAL A 69 -24.72 29.24 -26.56
N TRP A 70 -24.04 29.38 -25.43
CA TRP A 70 -22.62 29.68 -25.34
C TRP A 70 -21.84 28.37 -25.32
N SER A 71 -20.74 28.27 -26.08
CA SER A 71 -19.87 27.09 -26.03
C SER A 71 -18.39 27.39 -26.23
N VAL A 72 -17.55 26.52 -25.68
CA VAL A 72 -16.12 26.45 -25.97
C VAL A 72 -15.65 25.01 -25.87
N THR A 73 -14.70 24.64 -26.74
CA THR A 73 -14.01 23.36 -26.67
C THR A 73 -12.57 23.60 -26.24
N VAL A 74 -12.15 22.89 -25.20
CA VAL A 74 -10.78 22.93 -24.65
C VAL A 74 -10.25 21.51 -24.57
N LYS A 75 -8.93 21.36 -24.41
CA LYS A 75 -8.31 20.05 -24.22
C LYS A 75 -7.43 20.09 -22.97
N PRO A 76 -7.87 19.50 -21.84
CA PRO A 76 -7.02 19.35 -20.66
C PRO A 76 -5.71 18.64 -21.01
N GLU A 77 -4.60 19.04 -20.39
CA GLU A 77 -3.30 18.42 -20.65
C GLU A 77 -3.20 16.97 -20.15
N LYS A 78 -3.97 16.64 -19.09
CA LYS A 78 -4.01 15.32 -18.47
C LYS A 78 -5.45 14.93 -18.17
N ALA A 79 -5.73 13.64 -18.18
CA ALA A 79 -6.98 13.12 -17.67
C ALA A 79 -6.96 13.15 -16.14
N ASP A 80 -7.93 13.86 -15.55
CA ASP A 80 -8.16 13.91 -14.11
C ASP A 80 -9.58 14.40 -13.80
N ILE A 81 -9.89 14.54 -12.51
CA ILE A 81 -11.11 15.15 -12.01
C ILE A 81 -10.84 16.61 -11.63
N TYR A 82 -11.53 17.53 -12.29
CA TYR A 82 -11.31 18.97 -12.17
C TYR A 82 -12.55 19.73 -11.71
N PRO A 83 -12.48 20.50 -10.61
CA PRO A 83 -13.49 21.50 -10.30
C PRO A 83 -13.50 22.62 -11.34
N TYR A 84 -14.69 23.03 -11.78
CA TYR A 84 -14.89 24.15 -12.70
C TYR A 84 -16.22 24.89 -12.47
N ASN A 85 -16.34 26.09 -13.03
CA ASN A 85 -17.56 26.87 -13.02
C ASN A 85 -17.68 27.77 -14.25
N PHE A 86 -18.89 28.26 -14.51
CA PHE A 86 -19.11 29.37 -15.43
C PHE A 86 -19.04 30.71 -14.71
N ILE A 87 -18.76 31.76 -15.47
CA ILE A 87 -18.89 33.16 -15.04
C ILE A 87 -19.78 33.85 -16.07
N VAL A 88 -21.01 34.18 -15.69
CA VAL A 88 -22.02 34.79 -16.55
C VAL A 88 -22.23 36.22 -16.11
N ASP A 89 -21.89 37.19 -16.97
CA ASP A 89 -21.96 38.62 -16.68
C ASP A 89 -21.31 38.99 -15.32
N GLY A 90 -20.17 38.36 -15.00
CA GLY A 90 -19.41 38.56 -13.76
C GLY A 90 -19.86 37.70 -12.57
N THR A 91 -20.93 36.91 -12.70
CA THR A 91 -21.46 36.05 -11.62
C THR A 91 -21.00 34.61 -11.79
N ARG A 92 -20.41 34.02 -10.74
CA ARG A 92 -20.00 32.60 -10.74
C ARG A 92 -21.22 31.70 -10.60
N LEU A 93 -21.36 30.74 -11.50
CA LEU A 93 -22.47 29.78 -11.54
C LEU A 93 -21.93 28.37 -11.81
N ASN A 94 -22.51 27.36 -11.16
CA ASN A 94 -22.24 25.97 -11.50
C ASN A 94 -22.80 25.65 -12.89
N ASP A 95 -22.35 24.56 -13.49
CA ASP A 95 -22.90 24.04 -14.72
C ASP A 95 -24.25 23.35 -14.44
N PRO A 96 -25.39 23.89 -14.93
CA PRO A 96 -26.70 23.28 -14.74
C PRO A 96 -26.89 22.00 -15.56
N GLY A 97 -26.04 21.76 -16.55
CA GLY A 97 -26.00 20.53 -17.34
C GLY A 97 -25.23 19.38 -16.66
N ASN A 98 -24.44 19.71 -15.63
CA ASN A 98 -23.59 18.75 -14.94
C ASN A 98 -24.17 18.38 -13.57
N LYS A 99 -24.39 17.08 -13.36
CA LYS A 99 -24.92 16.56 -12.09
C LYS A 99 -23.85 16.45 -10.99
N LEU A 100 -22.57 16.48 -11.36
CA LEU A 100 -21.45 16.33 -10.43
C LEU A 100 -21.06 17.68 -9.87
N LEU A 101 -21.09 17.78 -8.53
CA LEU A 101 -20.75 18.99 -7.79
C LEU A 101 -19.72 18.66 -6.72
N SER A 102 -18.75 19.56 -6.55
CA SER A 102 -17.80 19.50 -5.44
C SER A 102 -18.53 19.85 -4.13
N PRO A 103 -18.41 19.04 -3.07
CA PRO A 103 -19.16 19.25 -1.83
C PRO A 103 -18.42 20.22 -0.89
N THR A 104 -18.15 21.43 -1.36
CA THR A 104 -17.53 22.49 -0.56
C THR A 104 -18.60 23.23 0.27
N ASP A 105 -18.18 23.77 1.42
CA ASP A 105 -18.96 24.69 2.26
C ASP A 105 -19.10 26.08 1.64
N ALA A 106 -18.26 26.38 0.65
CA ALA A 106 -18.27 27.62 -0.10
C ALA A 106 -19.07 27.49 -1.41
N PHE A 107 -18.59 28.13 -2.47
CA PHE A 107 -19.17 27.98 -3.80
C PHE A 107 -18.99 26.53 -4.31
N LYS A 108 -20.11 25.89 -4.67
CA LYS A 108 -20.16 24.51 -5.16
C LYS A 108 -19.87 24.47 -6.66
N SER A 109 -18.59 24.33 -7.01
CA SER A 109 -18.16 24.12 -8.40
C SER A 109 -18.70 22.80 -8.96
N SER A 110 -18.90 22.74 -10.27
CA SER A 110 -19.14 21.49 -11.00
C SER A 110 -17.84 20.68 -11.11
N LEU A 111 -17.95 19.36 -11.31
CA LEU A 111 -16.80 18.48 -11.50
C LEU A 111 -16.76 17.96 -12.93
N LEU A 112 -15.67 18.24 -13.65
CA LEU A 112 -15.32 17.58 -14.90
C LEU A 112 -14.56 16.30 -14.56
N GLU A 113 -15.00 15.16 -15.08
CA GLU A 113 -14.28 13.88 -14.96
C GLU A 113 -13.80 13.47 -16.34
N MET A 114 -12.48 13.43 -16.52
CA MET A 114 -11.87 12.90 -17.73
C MET A 114 -11.68 11.38 -17.59
N PRO A 115 -12.04 10.58 -18.60
CA PRO A 115 -11.86 9.14 -18.55
C PRO A 115 -10.39 8.75 -18.60
N ASP A 116 -9.96 7.86 -17.70
CA ASP A 116 -8.65 7.21 -17.71
C ASP A 116 -8.82 5.79 -17.12
N PRO A 117 -8.85 4.72 -17.94
CA PRO A 117 -9.04 3.36 -17.46
C PRO A 117 -7.97 2.87 -16.47
N ASP A 118 -6.76 3.42 -16.54
CA ASP A 118 -5.62 2.99 -15.72
C ASP A 118 -5.55 3.75 -14.39
N ALA A 119 -6.21 4.91 -14.30
CA ALA A 119 -6.24 5.74 -13.11
C ALA A 119 -6.91 5.05 -11.90
N LEU A 120 -6.32 5.25 -10.72
CA LEU A 120 -6.84 4.71 -9.46
C LEU A 120 -8.20 5.31 -9.05
N TYR A 121 -8.55 6.49 -9.54
CA TYR A 121 -9.84 7.12 -9.24
C TYR A 121 -10.99 6.57 -10.12
N THR A 122 -10.68 5.76 -11.13
CA THR A 122 -11.67 5.18 -12.06
C THR A 122 -12.36 3.97 -11.45
N ILE A 123 -13.67 3.90 -11.63
CA ILE A 123 -14.48 2.77 -11.17
C ILE A 123 -14.23 1.59 -12.11
N ASN A 124 -13.45 0.62 -11.63
CA ASN A 124 -13.08 -0.60 -12.35
C ASN A 124 -13.92 -1.80 -11.90
N PRO A 125 -13.97 -2.91 -12.66
CA PRO A 125 -14.69 -4.12 -12.28
C PRO A 125 -13.98 -4.91 -11.16
N VAL A 126 -13.91 -4.33 -9.96
CA VAL A 126 -13.30 -4.89 -8.74
C VAL A 126 -14.35 -4.94 -7.62
N PRO A 127 -14.12 -5.72 -6.53
CA PRO A 127 -14.98 -5.64 -5.35
C PRO A 127 -15.00 -4.21 -4.79
N HIS A 128 -16.19 -3.68 -4.55
CA HIS A 128 -16.38 -2.31 -4.05
C HIS A 128 -16.82 -2.30 -2.59
N GLY A 129 -16.15 -1.48 -1.78
CA GLY A 129 -16.57 -1.19 -0.42
C GLY A 129 -17.86 -0.37 -0.33
N LYS A 130 -18.31 -0.15 0.91
CA LYS A 130 -19.52 0.61 1.21
C LYS A 130 -19.18 1.95 1.85
N VAL A 131 -19.91 2.99 1.47
CA VAL A 131 -19.80 4.33 2.07
C VAL A 131 -21.06 4.60 2.91
N HIS A 132 -20.83 4.99 4.15
CA HIS A 132 -21.84 5.23 5.18
C HIS A 132 -21.84 6.71 5.54
N TYR A 133 -23.03 7.31 5.57
CA TYR A 133 -23.25 8.65 6.11
C TYR A 133 -23.77 8.51 7.54
N CYS A 134 -22.97 8.96 8.50
CA CYS A 134 -23.23 8.75 9.92
C CYS A 134 -23.38 10.08 10.66
N THR A 135 -24.09 10.04 11.78
CA THR A 135 -24.25 11.18 12.70
C THR A 135 -23.80 10.77 14.09
N TYR A 136 -23.01 11.62 14.75
CA TYR A 136 -22.57 11.41 16.13
C TYR A 136 -22.78 12.68 16.97
N ARG A 137 -22.84 12.53 18.29
CA ARG A 137 -22.91 13.67 19.21
C ARG A 137 -21.49 14.11 19.58
N SER A 138 -21.12 15.33 19.22
CA SER A 138 -19.89 15.98 19.71
C SER A 138 -20.16 16.66 21.05
N HIS A 139 -19.51 16.19 22.11
CA HIS A 139 -19.49 16.90 23.39
C HIS A 139 -18.39 17.97 23.45
N VAL A 140 -17.40 17.91 22.55
CA VAL A 140 -16.39 18.97 22.42
C VAL A 140 -17.00 20.26 21.85
N LEU A 141 -17.87 20.13 20.84
CA LEU A 141 -18.55 21.26 20.19
C LEU A 141 -20.02 21.41 20.56
N GLN A 142 -20.54 20.53 21.43
CA GLN A 142 -21.91 20.58 21.95
C GLN A 142 -22.99 20.51 20.86
N GLN A 143 -22.72 19.82 19.75
CA GLN A 143 -23.63 19.68 18.61
C GLN A 143 -23.64 18.26 18.03
N TYR A 144 -24.69 17.91 17.27
CA TYR A 144 -24.63 16.72 16.41
C TYR A 144 -23.84 17.04 15.16
N ARG A 145 -23.05 16.08 14.69
CA ARG A 145 -22.16 16.23 13.54
C ARG A 145 -22.19 15.00 12.65
N THR A 146 -21.82 15.22 11.40
CA THR A 146 -21.75 14.20 10.37
C THR A 146 -20.32 13.68 10.19
N VAL A 147 -20.22 12.42 9.77
CA VAL A 147 -18.98 11.76 9.38
C VAL A 147 -19.28 10.79 8.25
N VAL A 148 -18.44 10.76 7.22
CA VAL A 148 -18.53 9.78 6.14
C VAL A 148 -17.53 8.66 6.42
N ILE A 149 -17.97 7.41 6.33
CA ILE A 149 -17.14 6.25 6.66
C ILE A 149 -17.17 5.28 5.49
N TYR A 150 -16.01 4.81 5.03
CA TYR A 150 -15.89 3.72 4.08
C TYR A 150 -15.50 2.43 4.80
N THR A 151 -16.12 1.32 4.43
CA THR A 151 -15.76 -0.05 4.84
C THR A 151 -15.36 -0.89 3.63
N PRO A 152 -14.30 -1.72 3.70
CA PRO A 152 -13.80 -2.48 2.56
C PRO A 152 -14.84 -3.50 2.04
N ALA A 153 -14.73 -3.91 0.77
CA ALA A 153 -15.70 -4.78 0.11
C ALA A 153 -15.98 -6.09 0.88
N GLU A 154 -14.95 -6.67 1.49
CA GLU A 154 -15.04 -7.90 2.27
C GLU A 154 -15.69 -7.72 3.66
N TYR A 155 -15.94 -6.49 4.11
CA TYR A 155 -16.35 -6.19 5.49
C TYR A 155 -17.57 -7.02 5.93
N ASP A 156 -18.61 -7.11 5.11
CA ASP A 156 -19.85 -7.84 5.46
C ASP A 156 -19.76 -9.36 5.23
N LEU A 157 -18.76 -9.83 4.49
CA LEU A 157 -18.54 -11.24 4.18
C LEU A 157 -17.66 -11.92 5.24
N SER A 158 -16.75 -11.16 5.85
CA SER A 158 -15.80 -11.66 6.85
C SER A 158 -16.39 -11.59 8.27
N ALA A 159 -17.11 -12.66 8.67
CA ALA A 159 -17.64 -12.76 10.03
C ALA A 159 -16.52 -12.67 11.09
N GLY A 160 -16.56 -11.63 11.93
CA GLY A 160 -15.63 -11.45 13.05
C GLY A 160 -14.29 -10.76 12.72
N LYS A 161 -13.95 -10.50 11.45
CA LYS A 161 -12.74 -9.76 11.09
C LYS A 161 -12.85 -8.29 11.54
N LYS A 162 -11.78 -7.79 12.14
CA LYS A 162 -11.59 -6.39 12.55
C LYS A 162 -10.59 -5.73 11.61
N TYR A 163 -10.71 -4.42 11.45
CA TYR A 163 -9.95 -3.65 10.47
C TYR A 163 -9.16 -2.51 11.12
N PRO A 164 -7.97 -2.17 10.60
CA PRO A 164 -7.33 -0.91 10.95
C PRO A 164 -8.15 0.28 10.45
N VAL A 165 -7.93 1.45 11.05
CA VAL A 165 -8.73 2.66 10.80
C VAL A 165 -7.86 3.83 10.40
N PHE A 166 -8.17 4.40 9.23
CA PHE A 166 -7.53 5.59 8.69
C PHE A 166 -8.47 6.80 8.73
N TYR A 167 -8.10 7.82 9.50
CA TYR A 167 -8.84 9.08 9.60
C TYR A 167 -8.30 10.09 8.57
N LEU A 168 -9.14 10.49 7.62
CA LEU A 168 -8.76 11.29 6.45
C LEU A 168 -9.48 12.65 6.45
N VAL A 169 -8.74 13.72 6.71
CA VAL A 169 -9.28 15.06 7.00
C VAL A 169 -9.17 15.99 5.79
N SER A 170 -10.29 16.62 5.41
CA SER A 170 -10.37 17.54 4.26
C SER A 170 -9.77 18.94 4.54
N GLY A 171 -9.56 19.72 3.49
CA GLY A 171 -8.95 21.06 3.56
C GLY A 171 -9.90 22.17 4.00
N THR A 172 -9.45 23.41 3.85
CA THR A 172 -10.29 24.60 4.07
C THR A 172 -11.39 24.65 3.02
N THR A 173 -12.59 25.10 3.39
CA THR A 173 -13.81 25.13 2.54
C THR A 173 -14.40 23.78 2.16
N ASP A 174 -13.76 22.67 2.53
CA ASP A 174 -14.27 21.32 2.28
C ASP A 174 -15.19 20.81 3.39
N SER A 175 -16.05 19.85 3.02
CA SER A 175 -16.87 19.07 3.94
C SER A 175 -16.29 17.67 4.20
N GLU A 176 -16.98 16.89 5.04
CA GLU A 176 -16.74 15.45 5.23
C GLU A 176 -16.90 14.63 3.94
N GLU A 177 -17.61 15.13 2.94
CA GLU A 177 -17.84 14.42 1.68
C GLU A 177 -16.73 14.63 0.64
N SER A 178 -15.85 15.63 0.84
CA SER A 178 -14.91 16.05 -0.20
C SER A 178 -13.94 14.93 -0.62
N TRP A 179 -13.41 14.16 0.33
CA TRP A 179 -12.53 13.02 0.03
C TRP A 179 -13.26 11.88 -0.68
N TYR A 180 -14.55 11.68 -0.43
CA TYR A 180 -15.36 10.69 -1.13
C TYR A 180 -15.70 11.14 -2.56
N LYS A 181 -16.26 12.34 -2.73
CA LYS A 181 -16.77 12.82 -4.02
C LYS A 181 -15.66 13.33 -4.94
N THR A 182 -14.86 14.27 -4.47
CA THR A 182 -13.79 14.89 -5.28
C THR A 182 -12.49 14.10 -5.18
N GLY A 183 -12.17 13.61 -3.97
CA GLY A 183 -10.94 12.84 -3.72
C GLY A 183 -11.01 11.38 -4.18
N ARG A 184 -12.21 10.82 -4.45
CA ARG A 184 -12.40 9.41 -4.85
C ARG A 184 -11.71 8.40 -3.93
N ALA A 185 -11.67 8.69 -2.62
CA ALA A 185 -10.92 7.90 -1.64
C ALA A 185 -11.33 6.42 -1.62
N ASN A 186 -12.63 6.13 -1.70
CA ASN A 186 -13.16 4.77 -1.78
C ASN A 186 -12.67 4.03 -3.03
N THR A 187 -12.75 4.66 -4.22
CA THR A 187 -12.41 4.02 -5.49
C THR A 187 -10.91 3.76 -5.59
N ILE A 188 -10.10 4.71 -5.12
CA ILE A 188 -8.65 4.55 -5.03
C ILE A 188 -8.32 3.34 -4.14
N LEU A 189 -8.95 3.24 -2.97
CA LEU A 189 -8.69 2.14 -2.05
C LEU A 189 -9.20 0.79 -2.59
N ASP A 190 -10.39 0.71 -3.18
CA ASP A 190 -10.91 -0.49 -3.85
C ASP A 190 -9.90 -1.03 -4.87
N ASN A 191 -9.42 -0.15 -5.75
CA ASN A 191 -8.45 -0.49 -6.79
C ASN A 191 -7.10 -0.94 -6.20
N LEU A 192 -6.62 -0.28 -5.15
CA LEU A 192 -5.36 -0.66 -4.50
C LEU A 192 -5.47 -2.00 -3.76
N ILE A 193 -6.58 -2.26 -3.08
CA ILE A 193 -6.85 -3.55 -2.41
C ILE A 193 -6.90 -4.67 -3.46
N ALA A 194 -7.66 -4.48 -4.54
CA ALA A 194 -7.77 -5.46 -5.61
C ALA A 194 -6.44 -5.79 -6.30
N ARG A 195 -5.49 -4.84 -6.28
CA ARG A 195 -4.12 -5.01 -6.80
C ARG A 195 -3.13 -5.54 -5.75
N GLY A 196 -3.56 -5.82 -4.52
CA GLY A 196 -2.67 -6.23 -3.42
C GLY A 196 -1.68 -5.15 -2.97
N GLN A 197 -1.99 -3.87 -3.21
CA GLN A 197 -1.09 -2.74 -2.96
C GLN A 197 -1.41 -1.96 -1.67
N ALA A 198 -2.58 -2.19 -1.07
CA ALA A 198 -3.01 -1.60 0.19
C ALA A 198 -3.78 -2.62 1.04
N GLU A 199 -3.64 -2.53 2.36
CA GLU A 199 -4.40 -3.33 3.30
C GLU A 199 -5.89 -2.94 3.28
N PRO A 200 -6.83 -3.91 3.37
CA PRO A 200 -8.22 -3.61 3.66
C PRO A 200 -8.35 -2.83 4.97
N MET A 201 -8.92 -1.62 4.92
CA MET A 201 -9.05 -0.73 6.07
C MET A 201 -10.35 0.06 6.06
N ILE A 202 -10.79 0.49 7.24
CA ILE A 202 -11.88 1.45 7.38
C ILE A 202 -11.31 2.86 7.18
N VAL A 203 -11.99 3.69 6.39
CA VAL A 203 -11.59 5.09 6.17
C VAL A 203 -12.67 6.00 6.74
N VAL A 204 -12.29 6.86 7.70
CA VAL A 204 -13.19 7.78 8.39
C VAL A 204 -12.88 9.19 7.92
N MET A 205 -13.85 9.87 7.33
CA MET A 205 -13.73 11.24 6.81
C MET A 205 -14.56 12.19 7.68
N PRO A 206 -13.98 12.74 8.76
CA PRO A 206 -14.69 13.66 9.66
C PRO A 206 -14.79 15.07 9.06
N TYR A 207 -15.80 15.82 9.49
CA TYR A 207 -15.92 17.24 9.13
C TYR A 207 -14.88 18.09 9.87
N GLY A 208 -13.98 18.74 9.13
CA GLY A 208 -12.80 19.45 9.68
C GLY A 208 -13.04 20.84 10.26
N TYR A 209 -14.24 21.42 10.17
CA TYR A 209 -14.52 22.77 10.68
C TYR A 209 -14.87 22.79 12.17
N MET A 210 -14.14 23.54 13.01
CA MET A 210 -14.24 23.47 14.49
C MET A 210 -14.99 24.64 15.15
N ASN A 211 -15.99 25.23 14.48
CA ASN A 211 -16.80 26.34 15.01
C ASN A 211 -15.93 27.51 15.53
N GLY A 212 -15.29 28.24 14.63
CA GLY A 212 -14.43 29.37 15.01
C GLY A 212 -13.70 30.03 13.84
N GLY A 213 -14.16 29.78 12.61
CA GLY A 213 -13.46 30.19 11.39
C GLY A 213 -12.29 29.25 11.03
N THR A 214 -11.42 29.73 10.14
CA THR A 214 -10.19 29.03 9.75
C THR A 214 -9.05 30.04 9.78
N PRO A 215 -8.35 30.18 10.92
CA PRO A 215 -7.21 31.08 11.07
C PRO A 215 -6.11 30.76 10.05
N ARG A 216 -5.24 31.74 9.78
CA ARG A 216 -4.10 31.52 8.88
C ARG A 216 -3.12 30.52 9.52
N PRO A 217 -2.53 29.59 8.74
CA PRO A 217 -1.76 28.47 9.31
C PRO A 217 -0.50 28.88 10.08
N HIS A 218 0.01 30.11 9.89
CA HIS A 218 1.18 30.62 10.62
C HIS A 218 0.86 31.23 11.99
N THR A 219 -0.41 31.28 12.42
CA THR A 219 -0.80 31.96 13.67
C THR A 219 -1.02 30.99 14.83
N MET A 220 -1.01 31.50 16.05
CA MET A 220 -1.24 30.70 17.25
C MET A 220 -2.70 30.24 17.37
N GLU A 221 -3.64 31.02 16.85
CA GLU A 221 -5.07 30.66 16.78
C GLU A 221 -5.28 29.42 15.91
N ALA A 222 -4.46 29.20 14.87
CA ALA A 222 -4.50 27.95 14.11
C ALA A 222 -4.13 26.76 15.02
N GLY A 223 -3.11 26.89 15.87
CA GLY A 223 -2.74 25.88 16.86
C GLY A 223 -3.86 25.57 17.87
N GLU A 224 -4.64 26.59 18.27
CA GLU A 224 -5.82 26.40 19.13
C GLU A 224 -6.95 25.64 18.42
N MET A 225 -7.23 25.98 17.15
CA MET A 225 -8.18 25.24 16.32
C MET A 225 -7.74 23.79 16.11
N TYR A 226 -6.45 23.54 15.86
CA TYR A 226 -5.91 22.19 15.73
C TYR A 226 -6.04 21.40 17.03
N ASN A 227 -5.85 22.04 18.18
CA ASN A 227 -6.06 21.42 19.48
C ASN A 227 -7.54 21.06 19.71
N THR A 228 -8.48 21.92 19.32
CA THR A 228 -9.93 21.61 19.38
C THR A 228 -10.26 20.42 18.47
N PHE A 229 -9.70 20.37 17.27
CA PHE A 229 -9.87 19.20 16.39
C PHE A 229 -9.28 17.92 17.00
N ALA A 230 -8.09 17.98 17.59
CA ALA A 230 -7.47 16.82 18.23
C ALA A 230 -8.38 16.23 19.32
N ARG A 231 -9.02 17.10 20.12
CA ARG A 231 -10.03 16.69 21.12
C ARG A 231 -11.28 16.11 20.47
N GLU A 232 -11.82 16.78 19.46
CA GLU A 232 -13.00 16.29 18.73
C GLU A 232 -12.78 14.89 18.17
N LEU A 233 -11.63 14.65 17.54
CA LEU A 233 -11.28 13.35 16.99
C LEU A 233 -11.14 12.30 18.09
N THR A 234 -10.38 12.60 19.15
CA THR A 234 -9.98 11.63 20.17
C THR A 234 -11.02 11.36 21.25
N GLU A 235 -11.88 12.34 21.54
CA GLU A 235 -12.92 12.28 22.57
C GLU A 235 -14.31 11.97 21.99
N CYS A 236 -14.55 12.19 20.68
CA CYS A 236 -15.86 11.96 20.05
C CYS A 236 -15.81 10.99 18.87
N VAL A 237 -15.02 11.29 17.83
CA VAL A 237 -15.06 10.52 16.56
C VAL A 237 -14.51 9.11 16.73
N ILE A 238 -13.31 8.96 17.31
CA ILE A 238 -12.67 7.65 17.53
C ILE A 238 -13.60 6.73 18.37
N PRO A 239 -14.11 7.15 19.55
CA PRO A 239 -15.06 6.34 20.31
C PRO A 239 -16.31 5.93 19.53
N TYR A 240 -16.90 6.84 18.73
CA TYR A 240 -18.06 6.52 17.91
C TYR A 240 -17.74 5.42 16.89
N VAL A 241 -16.61 5.53 16.19
CA VAL A 241 -16.21 4.54 15.17
C VAL A 241 -15.96 3.18 15.81
N GLU A 242 -15.22 3.14 16.93
CA GLU A 242 -14.91 1.89 17.63
C GLU A 242 -16.13 1.17 18.21
N GLN A 243 -17.18 1.92 18.57
CA GLN A 243 -18.42 1.35 19.09
C GLN A 243 -19.31 0.79 17.98
N ASN A 244 -19.25 1.36 16.77
CA ASN A 244 -20.22 1.08 15.70
C ASN A 244 -19.64 0.25 14.54
N PHE A 245 -18.32 0.09 14.47
CA PHE A 245 -17.61 -0.64 13.41
C PHE A 245 -16.63 -1.67 13.99
N ARG A 246 -16.30 -2.71 13.22
CA ARG A 246 -15.34 -3.75 13.61
C ARG A 246 -13.91 -3.25 13.39
N THR A 247 -13.37 -2.60 14.41
CA THR A 247 -12.05 -1.96 14.37
C THR A 247 -11.03 -2.68 15.24
N ILE A 248 -9.74 -2.54 14.88
CA ILE A 248 -8.60 -2.87 15.75
C ILE A 248 -8.24 -1.57 16.50
N ASN A 249 -8.25 -1.61 17.84
CA ASN A 249 -8.33 -0.39 18.66
C ASN A 249 -7.00 0.05 19.30
N ASP A 250 -5.87 -0.49 18.87
CA ASP A 250 -4.55 -0.01 19.31
C ASP A 250 -4.02 1.13 18.42
N ARG A 251 -2.86 1.70 18.77
CA ARG A 251 -2.24 2.81 18.03
C ARG A 251 -1.65 2.37 16.69
N ASP A 252 -1.17 1.15 16.59
CA ASP A 252 -0.47 0.62 15.42
C ASP A 252 -1.43 0.30 14.28
N HIS A 253 -2.72 0.20 14.58
CA HIS A 253 -3.82 0.07 13.61
C HIS A 253 -4.64 1.36 13.45
N ARG A 254 -4.09 2.50 13.88
CA ARG A 254 -4.74 3.81 13.75
C ARG A 254 -3.86 4.83 13.03
N ALA A 255 -4.35 5.33 11.90
CA ALA A 255 -3.67 6.31 11.07
C ALA A 255 -4.48 7.60 10.94
N ILE A 256 -3.79 8.72 10.72
CA ILE A 256 -4.42 10.00 10.38
C ILE A 256 -3.67 10.70 9.26
N ALA A 257 -4.39 11.28 8.31
CA ALA A 257 -3.81 12.20 7.35
C ALA A 257 -4.81 13.23 6.86
N GLY A 258 -4.33 14.27 6.18
CA GLY A 258 -5.23 15.25 5.61
C GLY A 258 -4.53 16.26 4.71
N PHE A 259 -5.36 17.05 4.02
CA PHE A 259 -4.93 18.05 3.06
C PHE A 259 -5.06 19.47 3.60
N SER A 260 -4.05 20.32 3.41
CA SER A 260 -4.09 21.74 3.78
C SER A 260 -4.41 21.93 5.28
N ARG A 261 -5.52 22.61 5.64
CA ARG A 261 -6.02 22.66 7.03
C ARG A 261 -6.11 21.27 7.68
N GLY A 262 -6.62 20.28 6.95
CA GLY A 262 -6.73 18.90 7.42
C GLY A 262 -5.37 18.25 7.67
N GLY A 263 -4.33 18.63 6.91
CA GLY A 263 -2.95 18.18 7.14
C GLY A 263 -2.36 18.76 8.44
N GLY A 264 -2.58 20.05 8.69
CA GLY A 264 -2.19 20.69 9.95
C GLY A 264 -2.92 20.09 11.16
N GLN A 265 -4.22 19.85 11.02
CA GLN A 265 -5.04 19.14 12.01
C GLN A 265 -4.52 17.72 12.28
N SER A 266 -4.16 16.99 11.22
CA SER A 266 -3.65 15.62 11.31
C SER A 266 -2.30 15.56 12.02
N MET A 267 -1.37 16.41 11.60
CA MET A 267 -0.04 16.52 12.19
C MET A 267 -0.13 16.90 13.68
N PHE A 268 -0.93 17.90 14.03
CA PHE A 268 -1.10 18.31 15.42
C PHE A 268 -1.66 17.18 16.28
N THR A 269 -2.69 16.48 15.78
CA THR A 269 -3.36 15.41 16.52
C THR A 269 -2.43 14.22 16.74
N ALA A 270 -1.70 13.79 15.70
CA ALA A 270 -0.77 12.68 15.81
C ALA A 270 0.41 12.96 16.76
N LEU A 271 0.99 14.17 16.71
CA LEU A 271 2.07 14.55 17.63
C LEU A 271 1.55 14.66 19.07
N LYS A 272 0.35 15.20 19.26
CA LYS A 272 -0.25 15.29 20.60
C LYS A 272 -0.55 13.91 21.18
N HIS A 273 -1.12 13.02 20.37
CA HIS A 273 -1.67 11.73 20.77
C HIS A 273 -0.95 10.55 20.10
N SER A 274 0.39 10.58 20.08
CA SER A 274 1.23 9.51 19.51
C SER A 274 1.10 8.17 20.23
N ASP A 275 0.53 8.18 21.44
CA ASP A 275 0.11 7.02 22.21
C ASP A 275 -1.17 6.35 21.66
N ARG A 276 -1.97 7.06 20.86
CA ARG A 276 -3.23 6.57 20.25
C ARG A 276 -3.16 6.45 18.74
N ILE A 277 -2.20 7.12 18.09
CA ILE A 277 -2.07 7.16 16.63
C ILE A 277 -0.64 6.78 16.27
N GLY A 278 -0.49 5.74 15.43
CA GLY A 278 0.81 5.25 14.98
C GLY A 278 1.28 5.87 13.67
N TRP A 279 0.37 6.30 12.80
CA TRP A 279 0.71 6.69 11.44
C TRP A 279 0.17 8.08 11.10
N MET A 280 1.02 8.95 10.56
CA MET A 280 0.68 10.33 10.24
C MET A 280 1.08 10.67 8.80
N GLY A 281 0.13 11.21 8.02
CA GLY A 281 0.39 11.85 6.72
C GLY A 281 -0.01 13.33 6.70
N SER A 282 0.84 14.20 6.18
CA SER A 282 0.56 15.62 5.99
C SER A 282 0.62 15.99 4.51
N TYR A 283 -0.51 16.36 3.91
CA TYR A 283 -0.57 16.75 2.50
C TYR A 283 -0.66 18.27 2.38
N SER A 284 0.36 18.89 1.80
CA SER A 284 0.45 20.34 1.61
C SER A 284 0.16 21.14 2.90
N ALA A 285 0.80 20.77 4.01
CA ALA A 285 0.56 21.41 5.30
C ALA A 285 1.77 21.33 6.25
N TYR A 286 1.82 22.27 7.19
CA TYR A 286 2.88 22.40 8.18
C TYR A 286 2.31 22.90 9.52
N LEU A 287 3.11 22.79 10.59
CA LEU A 287 2.93 23.52 11.85
C LEU A 287 4.12 24.44 12.05
N THR A 288 3.92 25.64 12.57
CA THR A 288 5.05 26.54 12.87
C THR A 288 5.88 26.00 14.05
N PRO A 289 7.19 26.32 14.13
CA PRO A 289 8.01 26.03 15.31
C PRO A 289 7.38 26.55 16.61
N GLN A 290 6.78 27.73 16.59
CA GLN A 290 6.13 28.32 17.78
C GLN A 290 4.95 27.48 18.27
N VAL A 291 4.11 26.98 17.35
CA VAL A 291 3.03 26.05 17.70
C VAL A 291 3.63 24.75 18.24
N MET A 292 4.65 24.20 17.58
CA MET A 292 5.25 22.94 18.01
C MET A 292 5.89 23.04 19.41
N GLU A 293 6.62 24.11 19.69
CA GLU A 293 7.29 24.37 20.96
C GLU A 293 6.28 24.61 22.10
N LYS A 294 5.15 25.29 21.82
CA LYS A 294 4.10 25.50 22.83
C LYS A 294 3.40 24.20 23.22
N TYR A 295 3.07 23.36 22.23
CA TYR A 295 2.16 22.23 22.45
C TYR A 295 2.87 20.87 22.64
N PHE A 296 4.14 20.74 22.23
CA PHE A 296 4.87 19.47 22.22
C PHE A 296 6.25 19.59 22.90
N PRO A 297 6.32 19.66 24.24
CA PRO A 297 7.59 19.79 24.97
C PRO A 297 8.58 18.62 24.73
N ASN A 298 8.08 17.44 24.35
CA ASN A 298 8.85 16.24 23.97
C ASN A 298 8.62 15.88 22.49
N LEU A 299 8.73 16.88 21.60
CA LEU A 299 8.40 16.73 20.18
C LEU A 299 9.19 15.58 19.53
N LYS A 300 10.49 15.47 19.82
CA LYS A 300 11.36 14.46 19.20
C LYS A 300 10.90 13.05 19.51
N GLU A 301 10.68 12.76 20.79
CA GLU A 301 10.24 11.45 21.27
C GLU A 301 8.87 11.10 20.69
N LYS A 302 7.93 12.06 20.72
CA LYS A 302 6.58 11.87 20.18
C LYS A 302 6.55 11.65 18.67
N ALA A 303 7.35 12.40 17.92
CA ALA A 303 7.44 12.27 16.48
C ALA A 303 8.12 10.94 16.08
N ASN A 304 9.24 10.60 16.73
CA ASN A 304 9.99 9.38 16.44
C ASN A 304 9.32 8.11 16.99
N SER A 305 8.32 8.22 17.87
CA SER A 305 7.52 7.08 18.29
C SER A 305 6.46 6.69 17.25
N LEU A 306 6.17 7.53 16.26
CA LEU A 306 5.23 7.19 15.18
C LEU A 306 5.86 6.12 14.28
N ASN A 307 5.04 5.17 13.86
CA ASN A 307 5.41 4.15 12.87
C ASN A 307 5.67 4.81 11.50
N MET A 308 5.00 5.93 11.24
CA MET A 308 5.24 6.75 10.06
C MET A 308 4.95 8.24 10.33
N LEU A 309 5.90 9.09 9.93
CA LEU A 309 5.76 10.55 9.87
C LEU A 309 6.01 10.99 8.41
N TRP A 310 4.94 11.12 7.62
CA TRP A 310 4.98 11.29 6.17
C TRP A 310 4.51 12.68 5.73
N PHE A 311 5.24 13.31 4.81
CA PHE A 311 4.89 14.58 4.18
C PHE A 311 4.77 14.42 2.67
N CYS A 312 3.75 15.03 2.06
CA CYS A 312 3.56 15.05 0.62
C CYS A 312 3.17 16.47 0.19
N VAL A 313 3.97 17.10 -0.67
CA VAL A 313 3.74 18.49 -1.10
C VAL A 313 4.19 18.69 -2.54
N GLY A 314 3.44 19.48 -3.31
CA GLY A 314 3.80 19.82 -4.67
C GLY A 314 4.80 20.98 -4.74
N LYS A 315 5.74 20.97 -5.69
CA LYS A 315 6.71 22.08 -5.84
C LYS A 315 6.10 23.44 -6.14
N ASP A 316 4.96 23.45 -6.83
CA ASP A 316 4.18 24.66 -7.14
C ASP A 316 3.09 24.94 -6.10
N ASP A 317 3.10 24.21 -4.98
CA ASP A 317 2.17 24.44 -3.88
C ASP A 317 2.48 25.76 -3.15
N ILE A 318 1.43 26.51 -2.82
CA ILE A 318 1.55 27.79 -2.11
C ILE A 318 2.17 27.64 -0.71
N LEU A 319 2.16 26.44 -0.12
CA LEU A 319 2.75 26.14 1.20
C LEU A 319 4.08 25.38 1.10
N TYR A 320 4.63 25.18 -0.10
CA TYR A 320 5.84 24.39 -0.32
C TYR A 320 7.02 24.90 0.53
N LYS A 321 7.26 26.22 0.54
CA LYS A 321 8.40 26.82 1.26
C LYS A 321 8.32 26.53 2.75
N GLU A 322 7.14 26.62 3.34
CA GLU A 322 6.89 26.39 4.75
C GLU A 322 7.05 24.91 5.11
N VAL A 323 6.55 23.99 4.28
CA VAL A 323 6.74 22.54 4.46
C VAL A 323 8.22 22.18 4.44
N ILE A 324 8.98 22.66 3.45
CA ILE A 324 10.43 22.42 3.35
C ILE A 324 11.20 23.14 4.46
N SER A 325 10.72 24.28 4.98
CA SER A 325 11.34 24.89 6.15
C SER A 325 11.17 24.04 7.41
N ASN A 326 10.04 23.35 7.55
CA ASN A 326 9.79 22.44 8.67
C ASN A 326 10.72 21.22 8.66
N THR A 327 11.09 20.70 7.48
CA THR A 327 12.02 19.56 7.40
C THR A 327 13.41 19.92 7.94
N LYS A 328 13.86 21.17 7.75
CA LYS A 328 15.10 21.68 8.36
C LYS A 328 15.00 21.70 9.89
N TYR A 329 13.88 22.22 10.42
CA TYR A 329 13.62 22.22 11.86
C TYR A 329 13.62 20.78 12.44
N PHE A 330 13.02 19.82 11.73
CA PHE A 330 13.05 18.41 12.14
C PHE A 330 14.45 17.81 12.13
N ASN A 331 15.25 18.10 11.09
CA ASN A 331 16.64 17.65 11.03
C ASN A 331 17.45 18.18 12.22
N GLU A 332 17.32 19.46 12.57
CA GLU A 332 17.99 20.08 13.72
C GLU A 332 17.59 19.43 15.07
N LYS A 333 16.34 18.97 15.19
CA LYS A 333 15.82 18.29 16.38
C LYS A 333 16.05 16.77 16.36
N GLY A 334 16.60 16.21 15.30
CA GLY A 334 16.80 14.75 15.14
C GLY A 334 15.48 13.97 15.02
N ILE A 335 14.49 14.55 14.35
CA ILE A 335 13.19 13.93 14.05
C ILE A 335 13.27 13.20 12.71
N HIS A 336 12.83 11.95 12.68
CA HIS A 336 12.79 11.13 11.46
C HIS A 336 11.45 11.34 10.74
N TYR A 337 11.52 11.59 9.43
CA TYR A 337 10.34 11.74 8.57
C TYR A 337 10.65 11.21 7.17
N GLU A 338 9.58 10.94 6.43
CA GLU A 338 9.59 10.72 5.00
C GLU A 338 8.94 11.91 4.30
N ILE A 339 9.41 12.26 3.10
CA ILE A 339 8.82 13.33 2.29
C ILE A 339 8.83 12.96 0.80
N ASP A 340 7.76 13.33 0.11
CA ASP A 340 7.68 13.42 -1.35
C ASP A 340 7.31 14.84 -1.75
N ASP A 341 8.24 15.48 -2.45
CA ASP A 341 8.18 16.88 -2.87
C ASP A 341 8.14 17.01 -4.42
N ARG A 342 7.42 16.08 -5.07
CA ARG A 342 7.30 16.04 -6.54
C ARG A 342 6.58 17.24 -7.16
N GLU A 343 6.55 17.27 -8.49
CA GLU A 343 5.74 18.22 -9.25
C GLU A 343 4.25 18.13 -8.88
N GLY A 344 3.62 19.28 -8.69
CA GLY A 344 2.24 19.40 -8.24
C GLY A 344 1.98 20.76 -7.61
N ALA A 345 0.70 21.09 -7.45
CA ALA A 345 0.24 22.34 -6.85
C ALA A 345 -0.82 22.06 -5.77
N HIS A 346 -1.32 23.11 -5.12
CA HIS A 346 -2.33 23.04 -4.05
C HIS A 346 -3.73 22.66 -4.59
N THR A 347 -3.87 21.41 -5.05
CA THR A 347 -4.97 20.93 -5.89
C THR A 347 -5.44 19.53 -5.47
N TRP A 348 -6.67 19.18 -5.87
CA TRP A 348 -7.22 17.85 -5.61
C TRP A 348 -6.48 16.74 -6.37
N MET A 349 -5.91 17.04 -7.54
CA MET A 349 -5.07 16.11 -8.30
C MET A 349 -3.86 15.65 -7.47
N HIS A 350 -3.16 16.61 -6.85
CA HIS A 350 -2.05 16.31 -5.96
C HIS A 350 -2.50 15.63 -4.66
N ALA A 351 -3.63 16.06 -4.08
CA ALA A 351 -4.19 15.43 -2.88
C ALA A 351 -4.56 13.95 -3.11
N ARG A 352 -5.12 13.59 -4.28
CA ARG A 352 -5.39 12.20 -4.68
C ARG A 352 -4.12 11.37 -4.80
N TYR A 353 -3.07 11.95 -5.37
CA TYR A 353 -1.76 11.29 -5.41
C TYR A 353 -1.23 11.01 -4.00
N CYS A 354 -1.20 12.02 -3.13
CA CYS A 354 -0.73 11.85 -1.75
C CYS A 354 -1.53 10.79 -0.99
N LEU A 355 -2.85 10.74 -1.20
CA LEU A 355 -3.72 9.72 -0.64
C LEU A 355 -3.37 8.32 -1.14
N ALA A 356 -3.20 8.14 -2.45
CA ALA A 356 -2.86 6.85 -3.04
C ALA A 356 -1.52 6.31 -2.51
N GLU A 357 -0.50 7.16 -2.40
CA GLU A 357 0.78 6.77 -1.81
C GLU A 357 0.68 6.49 -0.30
N THR A 358 -0.18 7.20 0.41
CA THR A 358 -0.41 6.93 1.84
C THR A 358 -1.08 5.57 2.03
N TYR A 359 -2.11 5.22 1.25
CA TYR A 359 -2.73 3.89 1.33
C TYR A 359 -1.73 2.75 1.12
N LYS A 360 -0.77 2.93 0.22
CA LYS A 360 0.31 1.97 -0.02
C LYS A 360 1.34 1.88 1.12
N LYS A 361 1.29 2.75 2.13
CA LYS A 361 2.23 2.75 3.25
C LYS A 361 1.59 2.27 4.56
N LEU A 362 0.29 2.51 4.75
CA LEU A 362 -0.40 2.28 6.02
C LEU A 362 -0.54 0.79 6.37
N PHE A 363 -0.43 0.51 7.67
CA PHE A 363 -0.73 -0.78 8.31
C PHE A 363 0.01 -1.97 7.71
N LYS A 364 1.13 -1.69 7.10
CA LYS A 364 2.02 -2.69 6.53
C LYS A 364 2.72 -3.42 7.67
N ASP A 365 2.46 -4.73 7.80
CA ASP A 365 3.01 -5.69 8.77
C ASP A 365 4.55 -5.83 8.66
N LYS A 366 5.27 -4.74 8.93
CA LYS A 366 6.72 -4.70 9.09
C LYS A 366 7.00 -4.49 10.58
N LYS A 367 7.40 -5.54 11.28
CA LYS A 367 7.71 -5.49 12.71
C LYS A 367 9.06 -6.13 13.03
N GLU A 368 9.74 -5.60 14.03
CA GLU A 368 10.89 -6.29 14.62
C GLU A 368 10.37 -7.51 15.41
N SER A 369 11.07 -8.64 15.29
CA SER A 369 10.72 -9.86 16.00
C SER A 369 10.95 -9.69 17.50
N GLU A 370 9.88 -9.83 18.30
CA GLU A 370 9.99 -9.84 19.76
C GLU A 370 10.85 -11.01 20.26
N LYS A 371 10.76 -12.16 19.59
CA LYS A 371 11.50 -13.38 19.91
C LYS A 371 12.97 -13.33 19.49
N TYR A 372 13.28 -12.61 18.42
CA TYR A 372 14.64 -12.48 17.87
C TYR A 372 14.98 -11.00 17.63
N PRO A 373 15.38 -10.26 18.67
CA PRO A 373 15.78 -8.86 18.54
C PRO A 373 16.85 -8.66 17.46
N GLY A 374 16.73 -7.58 16.69
CA GLY A 374 17.58 -7.28 15.54
C GLY A 374 17.11 -7.88 14.22
N ILE A 375 15.97 -8.58 14.18
CA ILE A 375 15.40 -9.19 12.97
C ILE A 375 14.07 -8.53 12.65
N MET A 376 13.97 -7.93 11.46
CA MET A 376 12.70 -7.48 10.88
C MET A 376 11.99 -8.63 10.20
N ILE A 377 10.68 -8.71 10.38
CA ILE A 377 9.76 -9.55 9.63
C ILE A 377 8.78 -8.63 8.91
N ASP A 378 8.78 -8.68 7.58
CA ASP A 378 7.93 -7.89 6.69
C ASP A 378 7.06 -8.83 5.85
N ALA A 379 5.76 -8.82 6.11
CA ALA A 379 4.74 -9.52 5.30
C ALA A 379 4.00 -8.57 4.35
N SER A 380 4.32 -7.28 4.38
CA SER A 380 3.54 -6.23 3.72
C SER A 380 3.91 -5.96 2.26
N THR A 381 5.08 -6.45 1.85
CA THR A 381 5.66 -6.14 0.54
C THR A 381 5.53 -7.29 -0.45
N LEU A 382 5.20 -8.49 0.01
CA LEU A 382 5.06 -9.71 -0.79
C LEU A 382 3.91 -10.59 -0.25
N PRO A 383 2.69 -10.49 -0.83
CA PRO A 383 1.55 -11.31 -0.43
C PRO A 383 1.88 -12.80 -0.49
N GLY A 384 1.41 -13.60 0.49
CA GLY A 384 1.72 -15.03 0.58
C GLY A 384 3.08 -15.36 1.21
N PHE A 385 3.93 -14.38 1.54
CA PHE A 385 5.27 -14.59 2.08
C PHE A 385 5.58 -13.70 3.29
N SER A 386 6.58 -14.12 4.07
CA SER A 386 7.26 -13.32 5.09
C SER A 386 8.71 -13.09 4.70
N VAL A 387 9.16 -11.83 4.75
CA VAL A 387 10.54 -11.42 4.45
C VAL A 387 11.29 -11.13 5.75
N PHE A 388 12.41 -11.82 5.98
CA PHE A 388 13.28 -11.67 7.14
C PHE A 388 14.59 -10.98 6.73
N TYR A 389 14.96 -9.93 7.46
CA TYR A 389 16.19 -9.17 7.24
C TYR A 389 16.60 -8.45 8.52
N PRO A 390 17.86 -8.00 8.69
CA PRO A 390 18.26 -7.42 9.95
C PRO A 390 17.81 -5.96 10.05
N THR A 391 17.54 -5.50 11.28
CA THR A 391 17.16 -4.11 11.56
C THR A 391 18.23 -3.11 11.12
N ASN A 392 19.50 -3.52 11.16
CA ASN A 392 20.65 -2.73 10.70
C ASN A 392 21.07 -3.01 9.24
N LEU A 393 20.11 -3.33 8.36
CA LEU A 393 20.34 -3.71 6.96
C LEU A 393 21.37 -2.82 6.23
N LYS A 394 21.23 -1.49 6.31
CA LYS A 394 22.13 -0.54 5.65
C LYS A 394 23.58 -0.66 6.13
N GLU A 395 23.79 -0.83 7.44
CA GLU A 395 25.13 -0.99 8.01
C GLU A 395 25.76 -2.32 7.59
N MET A 396 24.97 -3.38 7.55
CA MET A 396 25.45 -4.69 7.13
C MET A 396 25.83 -4.69 5.65
N VAL A 397 25.03 -4.03 4.81
CA VAL A 397 25.33 -3.81 3.38
C VAL A 397 26.58 -2.96 3.19
N ALA A 398 26.77 -1.92 4.00
CA ALA A 398 27.99 -1.11 3.96
C ALA A 398 29.26 -1.92 4.29
N LYS A 399 29.15 -2.94 5.15
CA LYS A 399 30.28 -3.80 5.55
C LYS A 399 30.55 -4.95 4.59
N GLN A 400 29.51 -5.55 4.03
CA GLN A 400 29.61 -6.85 3.33
C GLN A 400 29.16 -6.78 1.85
N GLY A 401 28.69 -5.63 1.40
CA GLY A 401 28.04 -5.48 0.10
C GLY A 401 26.57 -5.92 0.13
N ARG A 402 25.92 -5.90 -1.05
CA ARG A 402 24.52 -6.31 -1.18
C ARG A 402 24.32 -7.75 -0.71
N LEU A 403 23.23 -7.99 0.01
CA LEU A 403 22.98 -9.28 0.63
C LEU A 403 22.39 -10.28 -0.36
N PRO A 404 22.91 -11.52 -0.45
CA PRO A 404 22.24 -12.60 -1.16
C PRO A 404 20.89 -12.97 -0.53
N VAL A 405 20.01 -13.59 -1.31
CA VAL A 405 18.64 -13.95 -0.91
C VAL A 405 18.46 -15.46 -0.88
N TYR A 406 17.81 -15.97 0.18
CA TYR A 406 17.32 -17.36 0.26
C TYR A 406 15.80 -17.37 0.29
N ILE A 407 15.18 -18.10 -0.64
CA ILE A 407 13.73 -18.26 -0.77
C ILE A 407 13.34 -19.67 -0.33
N HIS A 408 12.37 -19.80 0.57
CA HIS A 408 12.01 -21.04 1.25
C HIS A 408 10.54 -21.43 1.05
N GLY A 409 10.32 -22.66 0.57
CA GLY A 409 9.03 -23.35 0.65
C GLY A 409 8.92 -24.24 1.89
N ASN A 410 7.77 -24.23 2.56
CA ASN A 410 7.56 -24.97 3.81
C ASN A 410 7.20 -26.46 3.59
N GLY A 411 7.48 -27.27 4.61
CA GLY A 411 6.99 -28.64 4.72
C GLY A 411 5.47 -28.75 4.80
N ALA A 412 4.94 -29.91 4.41
CA ALA A 412 3.50 -30.21 4.38
C ALA A 412 2.62 -29.18 3.60
N CYS A 413 3.24 -28.39 2.72
CA CYS A 413 2.62 -27.30 1.98
C CYS A 413 1.91 -26.30 2.91
N THR A 414 2.47 -26.05 4.10
CA THR A 414 1.88 -25.14 5.08
C THR A 414 2.23 -23.69 4.78
N HIS A 415 1.28 -22.78 4.95
CA HIS A 415 1.55 -21.33 5.01
C HIS A 415 2.00 -20.89 6.41
N TYR A 416 2.82 -21.72 7.08
CA TYR A 416 3.37 -21.44 8.41
C TYR A 416 4.88 -21.70 8.46
N SER A 417 5.63 -20.64 8.72
CA SER A 417 7.09 -20.57 8.72
C SER A 417 7.72 -20.62 10.12
N GLY A 418 6.92 -20.61 11.20
CA GLY A 418 7.44 -20.50 12.58
C GLY A 418 8.42 -21.62 12.97
N ASP A 419 8.24 -22.80 12.39
CA ASP A 419 9.14 -23.95 12.59
C ASP A 419 10.55 -23.76 12.02
N TYR A 420 10.71 -22.89 11.03
CA TYR A 420 11.99 -22.66 10.35
C TYR A 420 12.68 -21.36 10.81
N GLN A 421 12.02 -20.56 11.67
CA GLN A 421 12.57 -19.32 12.24
C GLN A 421 14.01 -19.50 12.77
N PRO A 422 14.38 -20.55 13.54
CA PRO A 422 15.73 -20.69 14.07
C PRO A 422 16.80 -20.77 12.97
N MET A 423 16.50 -21.41 11.84
CA MET A 423 17.38 -21.46 10.67
C MET A 423 17.42 -20.12 9.95
N PHE A 424 16.27 -19.48 9.72
CA PHE A 424 16.19 -18.20 9.00
C PHE A 424 16.92 -17.08 9.73
N VAL A 425 16.74 -16.99 11.05
CA VAL A 425 17.42 -16.00 11.89
C VAL A 425 18.93 -16.17 11.81
N GLU A 426 19.41 -17.41 11.81
CA GLU A 426 20.84 -17.68 11.67
C GLU A 426 21.38 -17.24 10.30
N MET A 427 20.61 -17.48 9.23
CA MET A 427 20.96 -16.96 7.90
C MET A 427 20.98 -15.42 7.90
N VAL A 428 19.95 -14.77 8.45
CA VAL A 428 19.89 -13.30 8.49
C VAL A 428 21.09 -12.71 9.25
N LYS A 429 21.43 -13.26 10.42
CA LYS A 429 22.61 -12.88 11.22
C LYS A 429 23.93 -13.03 10.45
N ASN A 430 23.99 -13.98 9.52
CA ASN A 430 25.17 -14.23 8.70
C ASN A 430 25.18 -13.45 7.39
N GLY A 431 24.22 -12.56 7.14
CA GLY A 431 24.24 -11.66 6.00
C GLY A 431 23.37 -12.12 4.83
N TYR A 432 22.15 -12.57 5.10
CA TYR A 432 21.17 -12.94 4.08
C TYR A 432 19.86 -12.18 4.30
N VAL A 433 19.10 -11.99 3.22
CA VAL A 433 17.66 -11.78 3.31
C VAL A 433 16.98 -13.12 3.06
N VAL A 434 16.02 -13.49 3.91
CA VAL A 434 15.27 -14.74 3.77
C VAL A 434 13.83 -14.41 3.40
N ILE A 435 13.26 -15.11 2.43
CA ILE A 435 11.85 -14.99 2.06
C ILE A 435 11.24 -16.37 2.24
N SER A 436 10.17 -16.49 3.02
CA SER A 436 9.53 -17.78 3.30
C SER A 436 8.04 -17.71 3.04
N VAL A 437 7.48 -18.80 2.52
CA VAL A 437 6.03 -18.94 2.30
C VAL A 437 5.28 -18.81 3.63
N GLY A 438 4.17 -18.06 3.63
CA GLY A 438 3.23 -17.98 4.74
C GLY A 438 3.67 -17.18 5.96
N ALA A 439 2.83 -17.22 6.99
CA ALA A 439 2.98 -16.46 8.23
C ALA A 439 4.01 -17.07 9.18
N VAL A 440 4.61 -16.25 10.03
CA VAL A 440 5.61 -16.71 10.99
C VAL A 440 5.02 -16.96 12.38
N ASP A 441 4.05 -16.13 12.78
CA ASP A 441 3.30 -16.18 14.04
C ASP A 441 1.83 -15.83 13.75
N GLY A 442 0.89 -16.22 14.62
CA GLY A 442 -0.56 -15.97 14.44
C GLY A 442 -0.96 -14.48 14.39
N ASP A 443 -0.04 -13.58 14.74
CA ASP A 443 -0.21 -12.11 14.70
C ASP A 443 0.34 -11.47 13.42
N ILE A 444 0.78 -12.26 12.43
CA ILE A 444 1.17 -11.75 11.11
C ILE A 444 0.14 -12.30 10.14
N THR A 445 -0.65 -11.42 9.53
CA THR A 445 -1.64 -11.83 8.54
C THR A 445 -0.96 -11.99 7.20
N VAL A 446 -0.59 -13.23 6.85
CA VAL A 446 -0.23 -13.60 5.48
C VAL A 446 -1.46 -14.25 4.87
N SER A 447 -1.92 -13.76 3.71
CA SER A 447 -3.06 -14.34 3.01
C SER A 447 -2.77 -15.80 2.62
N ASP A 448 -3.80 -16.65 2.58
CA ASP A 448 -3.74 -18.02 2.01
C ASP A 448 -3.58 -18.00 0.47
N MET A 449 -2.88 -17.00 -0.08
CA MET A 449 -2.64 -16.79 -1.50
C MET A 449 -1.36 -17.50 -1.98
N ASP A 450 -1.13 -17.41 -3.29
CA ASP A 450 -0.08 -18.07 -4.09
C ASP A 450 1.24 -18.38 -3.35
N ASP A 451 1.63 -19.65 -3.33
CA ASP A 451 2.86 -20.18 -2.72
C ASP A 451 3.98 -20.39 -3.76
N ASN A 452 3.81 -19.82 -4.96
CA ASN A 452 4.78 -19.89 -6.03
C ASN A 452 6.05 -19.10 -5.71
N LEU A 453 7.16 -19.83 -5.49
CA LEU A 453 8.46 -19.22 -5.16
C LEU A 453 9.00 -18.27 -6.25
N LEU A 454 8.50 -18.31 -7.49
CA LEU A 454 8.87 -17.35 -8.52
C LEU A 454 8.38 -15.92 -8.21
N ASP A 455 7.28 -15.76 -7.49
CA ASP A 455 6.81 -14.43 -7.08
C ASP A 455 7.81 -13.76 -6.14
N ALA A 456 8.45 -14.55 -5.28
CA ALA A 456 9.55 -14.09 -4.45
C ALA A 456 10.80 -13.74 -5.28
N VAL A 457 11.12 -14.49 -6.33
CA VAL A 457 12.23 -14.17 -7.25
C VAL A 457 11.97 -12.85 -7.98
N ASP A 458 10.75 -12.66 -8.51
CA ASP A 458 10.31 -11.43 -9.17
C ASP A 458 10.33 -10.24 -8.21
N TRP A 459 9.89 -10.46 -6.97
CA TRP A 459 9.94 -9.47 -5.90
C TRP A 459 11.37 -9.02 -5.61
N VAL A 460 12.34 -9.94 -5.47
CA VAL A 460 13.75 -9.60 -5.24
C VAL A 460 14.27 -8.69 -6.36
N CYS A 461 14.01 -9.06 -7.61
CA CYS A 461 14.45 -8.30 -8.78
C CYS A 461 13.87 -6.88 -8.78
N ARG A 462 12.57 -6.76 -8.50
CA ARG A 462 11.86 -5.48 -8.42
C ARG A 462 12.38 -4.62 -7.27
N GLN A 463 12.33 -5.10 -6.04
CA GLN A 463 12.71 -4.32 -4.86
C GLN A 463 14.17 -3.86 -4.88
N SER A 464 15.08 -4.68 -5.40
CA SER A 464 16.49 -4.29 -5.54
C SER A 464 16.71 -3.08 -6.45
N SER A 465 15.76 -2.78 -7.34
CA SER A 465 15.85 -1.75 -8.38
C SER A 465 14.85 -0.59 -8.22
N THR A 466 13.85 -0.72 -7.34
CA THR A 466 12.85 0.32 -7.11
C THR A 466 13.37 1.39 -6.15
N SER A 467 13.62 2.60 -6.65
CA SER A 467 13.92 3.77 -5.81
C SER A 467 12.82 3.97 -4.77
N GLY A 468 13.19 4.06 -3.49
CA GLY A 468 12.25 4.18 -2.37
C GLY A 468 11.89 2.85 -1.68
N SER A 469 12.31 1.70 -2.21
CA SER A 469 12.25 0.43 -1.48
C SER A 469 13.29 0.40 -0.35
N ASP A 470 12.95 -0.21 0.79
CA ASP A 470 13.91 -0.54 1.86
C ASP A 470 15.05 -1.44 1.36
N PHE A 471 14.80 -2.20 0.29
CA PHE A 471 15.77 -3.10 -0.31
C PHE A 471 16.47 -2.52 -1.55
N TYR A 472 16.18 -1.26 -1.90
CA TYR A 472 16.81 -0.60 -3.04
C TYR A 472 18.32 -0.60 -2.86
N GLN A 473 19.04 -1.26 -3.78
CA GLN A 473 20.49 -1.43 -3.70
C GLN A 473 21.00 -2.19 -2.45
N MET A 474 20.12 -2.83 -1.66
CA MET A 474 20.51 -3.57 -0.44
C MET A 474 20.64 -5.08 -0.68
N ILE A 475 19.84 -5.66 -1.57
CA ILE A 475 19.86 -7.09 -1.89
C ILE A 475 20.45 -7.36 -3.28
N ASP A 476 21.09 -8.52 -3.44
CA ASP A 476 21.74 -8.92 -4.68
C ASP A 476 20.84 -9.85 -5.50
N ARG A 477 20.19 -9.28 -6.52
CA ARG A 477 19.31 -10.01 -7.44
C ARG A 477 20.01 -11.05 -8.32
N PHE A 478 21.34 -11.10 -8.30
CA PHE A 478 22.13 -12.11 -9.03
C PHE A 478 22.62 -13.25 -8.13
N LYS A 479 22.22 -13.26 -6.85
CA LYS A 479 22.61 -14.26 -5.85
C LYS A 479 21.38 -14.75 -5.10
N ILE A 480 20.56 -15.52 -5.80
CA ILE A 480 19.29 -16.05 -5.28
C ILE A 480 19.40 -17.56 -5.12
N ALA A 481 19.20 -18.07 -3.91
CA ALA A 481 18.98 -19.49 -3.68
C ALA A 481 17.50 -19.77 -3.46
N VAL A 482 17.00 -20.85 -4.04
CA VAL A 482 15.68 -21.39 -3.72
C VAL A 482 15.85 -22.71 -2.97
N GLY A 483 14.99 -22.96 -2.00
CA GLY A 483 14.99 -24.22 -1.28
C GLY A 483 13.70 -24.45 -0.54
N GLY A 484 13.60 -25.59 0.11
CA GLY A 484 12.41 -25.87 0.92
C GLY A 484 12.41 -27.26 1.48
N HIS A 485 11.56 -27.46 2.48
CA HIS A 485 11.41 -28.70 3.22
C HIS A 485 10.26 -29.54 2.68
N SER A 486 10.48 -30.84 2.43
CA SER A 486 9.43 -31.78 2.01
C SER A 486 8.64 -31.27 0.76
N CYS A 487 7.35 -30.94 0.89
CA CYS A 487 6.56 -30.28 -0.17
C CYS A 487 7.24 -29.01 -0.72
N GLY A 488 7.75 -28.15 0.15
CA GLY A 488 8.49 -26.97 -0.26
C GLY A 488 9.83 -27.27 -0.93
N GLY A 489 10.40 -28.45 -0.67
CA GLY A 489 11.53 -28.95 -1.45
C GLY A 489 11.11 -29.20 -2.89
N ALA A 490 9.93 -29.78 -3.11
CA ALA A 490 9.36 -29.94 -4.44
C ALA A 490 9.06 -28.59 -5.13
N GLN A 491 8.52 -27.60 -4.40
CA GLN A 491 8.36 -26.23 -4.91
C GLN A 491 9.69 -25.62 -5.35
N ALA A 492 10.77 -25.81 -4.57
CA ALA A 492 12.09 -25.34 -4.96
C ALA A 492 12.58 -26.02 -6.25
N ILE A 493 12.35 -27.33 -6.41
CA ILE A 493 12.68 -28.06 -7.63
C ILE A 493 11.90 -27.50 -8.83
N SER A 494 10.60 -27.25 -8.69
CA SER A 494 9.74 -26.82 -9.80
C SER A 494 10.11 -25.45 -10.35
N VAL A 495 10.69 -24.56 -9.54
CA VAL A 495 11.11 -23.20 -9.97
C VAL A 495 12.59 -23.11 -10.36
N SER A 496 13.37 -24.17 -10.17
CA SER A 496 14.83 -24.13 -10.36
C SER A 496 15.29 -24.02 -11.81
N TYR A 497 14.37 -24.12 -12.78
CA TYR A 497 14.64 -23.82 -14.19
C TYR A 497 14.89 -22.32 -14.43
N ASP A 498 14.44 -21.44 -13.52
CA ASP A 498 14.53 -19.99 -13.73
C ASP A 498 15.99 -19.54 -13.74
N PRO A 499 16.45 -18.83 -14.78
CA PRO A 499 17.86 -18.47 -14.98
C PRO A 499 18.44 -17.58 -13.87
N ARG A 500 17.60 -16.94 -13.06
CA ARG A 500 18.01 -16.06 -11.95
C ARG A 500 18.38 -16.84 -10.69
N VAL A 501 17.91 -18.08 -10.57
CA VAL A 501 18.28 -18.97 -9.46
C VAL A 501 19.75 -19.36 -9.58
N SER A 502 20.53 -19.12 -8.53
CA SER A 502 21.98 -19.34 -8.46
C SER A 502 22.36 -20.68 -7.84
N THR A 503 21.47 -21.28 -7.03
CA THR A 503 21.63 -22.63 -6.46
C THR A 503 20.30 -23.11 -5.88
N THR A 504 20.13 -24.42 -5.75
CA THR A 504 18.91 -25.05 -5.23
C THR A 504 19.22 -25.93 -4.02
N MET A 505 18.40 -25.82 -2.97
CA MET A 505 18.51 -26.60 -1.74
C MET A 505 17.26 -27.45 -1.48
N VAL A 506 17.39 -28.75 -1.67
CA VAL A 506 16.31 -29.72 -1.47
C VAL A 506 16.42 -30.32 -0.07
N LEU A 507 15.49 -29.96 0.82
CA LEU A 507 15.55 -30.30 2.25
C LEU A 507 14.54 -31.41 2.57
N ASN A 508 15.02 -32.58 2.99
CA ASN A 508 14.22 -33.79 3.27
C ASN A 508 13.14 -34.04 2.18
N ALA A 509 13.52 -33.89 0.91
CA ALA A 509 12.62 -34.01 -0.22
C ALA A 509 13.33 -34.72 -1.38
N GLY A 510 12.54 -35.25 -2.30
CA GLY A 510 13.01 -35.86 -3.54
C GLY A 510 11.82 -36.36 -4.37
N MET A 511 11.92 -36.22 -5.69
CA MET A 511 10.87 -36.58 -6.63
C MET A 511 10.92 -38.06 -6.97
N GLY A 512 12.08 -38.65 -7.23
CA GLY A 512 12.17 -40.02 -7.71
C GLY A 512 11.21 -40.26 -8.87
N ASN A 513 10.18 -41.08 -8.62
CA ASN A 513 9.10 -41.36 -9.58
C ASN A 513 7.75 -40.72 -9.22
N ILE A 514 7.71 -39.81 -8.24
CA ILE A 514 6.51 -39.08 -7.83
C ILE A 514 6.45 -37.67 -8.42
N GLU A 515 5.26 -37.09 -8.40
CA GLU A 515 5.02 -35.68 -8.70
C GLU A 515 4.41 -34.99 -7.47
N MET A 516 4.93 -33.82 -7.13
CA MET A 516 4.47 -33.02 -5.98
C MET A 516 4.79 -31.55 -6.23
N ALA A 517 3.87 -30.64 -5.89
CA ALA A 517 4.04 -29.20 -6.04
C ALA A 517 4.64 -28.77 -7.40
N HIS A 518 4.13 -29.37 -8.48
CA HIS A 518 4.55 -29.15 -9.87
C HIS A 518 6.00 -29.57 -10.20
N ALA A 519 6.66 -30.32 -9.31
CA ALA A 519 7.94 -30.95 -9.58
C ALA A 519 7.80 -32.45 -9.84
N ASN A 520 8.58 -32.95 -10.79
CA ASN A 520 8.74 -34.37 -11.09
C ASN A 520 10.14 -34.63 -11.67
N ALA A 521 10.41 -35.86 -12.13
CA ALA A 521 11.70 -36.23 -12.70
C ALA A 521 12.15 -35.37 -13.90
N ASN A 522 11.23 -34.76 -14.66
CA ASN A 522 11.60 -33.85 -15.76
C ASN A 522 12.05 -32.48 -15.24
N SER A 523 11.53 -32.02 -14.09
CA SER A 523 11.98 -30.78 -13.45
C SER A 523 13.48 -30.85 -13.10
N LEU A 524 13.98 -32.02 -12.69
CA LEU A 524 15.40 -32.25 -12.38
C LEU A 524 16.33 -32.02 -13.59
N LYS A 525 15.83 -32.23 -14.81
CA LYS A 525 16.63 -32.02 -16.04
C LYS A 525 16.81 -30.54 -16.37
N GLN A 526 16.07 -29.66 -15.70
CA GLN A 526 16.07 -28.22 -15.96
C GLN A 526 16.98 -27.47 -15.00
N TYR A 527 17.67 -28.15 -14.08
CA TYR A 527 18.70 -27.51 -13.28
C TYR A 527 19.80 -26.92 -14.17
N HIS A 528 20.17 -25.68 -13.89
CA HIS A 528 21.27 -25.01 -14.60
C HIS A 528 22.37 -24.52 -13.64
N LYS A 529 22.21 -24.75 -12.34
CA LYS A 529 23.15 -24.38 -11.26
C LYS A 529 23.40 -25.53 -10.28
N PRO A 530 24.43 -25.40 -9.40
CA PRO A 530 24.71 -26.39 -8.38
C PRO A 530 23.51 -26.66 -7.44
N VAL A 531 23.30 -27.92 -7.10
CA VAL A 531 22.19 -28.39 -6.26
C VAL A 531 22.72 -29.15 -5.03
N ILE A 532 22.06 -28.99 -3.89
CA ILE A 532 22.31 -29.78 -2.68
C ILE A 532 21.02 -30.44 -2.19
N TYR A 533 21.12 -31.73 -1.87
CA TYR A 533 20.12 -32.49 -1.14
C TYR A 533 20.59 -32.64 0.31
N LEU A 534 19.82 -32.13 1.26
CA LEU A 534 20.03 -32.29 2.71
C LEU A 534 18.94 -33.19 3.28
N ILE A 535 19.27 -34.45 3.58
CA ILE A 535 18.28 -35.50 3.83
C ILE A 535 18.50 -36.14 5.21
N GLY A 536 17.41 -36.60 5.84
CA GLY A 536 17.36 -37.17 7.19
C GLY A 536 17.83 -38.63 7.31
N GLY A 537 18.65 -39.11 6.37
CA GLY A 537 19.19 -40.46 6.35
C GLY A 537 18.14 -41.54 6.04
N PRO A 538 18.46 -42.83 6.18
CA PRO A 538 17.60 -43.93 5.71
C PRO A 538 16.19 -44.01 6.31
N LYS A 539 15.93 -43.33 7.43
CA LYS A 539 14.60 -43.26 8.07
C LYS A 539 13.74 -42.10 7.56
N ASP A 540 14.31 -41.21 6.75
CA ASP A 540 13.57 -40.15 6.07
C ASP A 540 12.75 -40.74 4.92
N ILE A 541 11.45 -40.41 4.86
CA ILE A 541 10.55 -40.89 3.80
C ILE A 541 10.99 -40.41 2.42
N ALA A 542 11.71 -39.29 2.34
CA ALA A 542 12.24 -38.77 1.08
C ALA A 542 13.58 -39.43 0.67
N TYR A 543 14.21 -40.24 1.54
CA TYR A 543 15.56 -40.74 1.31
C TYR A 543 15.70 -41.55 0.01
N SER A 544 14.76 -42.45 -0.26
CA SER A 544 14.80 -43.25 -1.48
C SER A 544 14.68 -42.38 -2.73
N ASN A 545 13.73 -41.44 -2.73
CA ASN A 545 13.51 -40.56 -3.87
C ASN A 545 14.68 -39.58 -4.08
N ALA A 546 15.22 -39.01 -3.02
CA ALA A 546 16.38 -38.12 -3.09
C ALA A 546 17.63 -38.83 -3.64
N ASN A 547 17.82 -40.12 -3.32
CA ASN A 547 18.89 -40.91 -3.93
C ASN A 547 18.64 -41.15 -5.43
N ILE A 548 17.41 -41.45 -5.84
CA ILE A 548 17.06 -41.58 -7.28
C ILE A 548 17.33 -40.26 -8.01
N ASP A 549 16.93 -39.13 -7.43
CA ASP A 549 17.18 -37.80 -7.99
C ASP A 549 18.69 -37.55 -8.17
N PHE A 550 19.47 -37.73 -7.09
CA PHE A 550 20.91 -37.60 -7.12
C PHE A 550 21.56 -38.49 -8.18
N GLU A 551 21.06 -39.72 -8.36
CA GLU A 551 21.57 -40.61 -9.39
C GLU A 551 21.28 -40.13 -10.81
N SER A 552 20.10 -39.54 -11.03
CA SER A 552 19.66 -39.03 -12.33
C SER A 552 20.37 -37.74 -12.78
N ILE A 553 20.88 -36.93 -11.85
CA ILE A 553 21.49 -35.63 -12.15
C ILE A 553 22.97 -35.81 -12.53
N ASN A 554 23.31 -35.47 -13.77
CA ASN A 554 24.67 -35.58 -14.32
C ASN A 554 25.14 -34.35 -15.14
N HIS A 555 24.30 -33.32 -15.28
CA HIS A 555 24.55 -32.14 -16.11
C HIS A 555 24.91 -30.88 -15.31
N VAL A 556 24.71 -30.90 -13.98
CA VAL A 556 25.12 -29.84 -13.06
C VAL A 556 25.85 -30.44 -11.85
N PRO A 557 26.67 -29.66 -11.11
CA PRO A 557 27.22 -30.10 -9.83
C PRO A 557 26.10 -30.41 -8.83
N VAL A 558 26.17 -31.57 -8.18
CA VAL A 558 25.16 -31.99 -7.21
C VAL A 558 25.80 -32.66 -5.99
N VAL A 559 25.25 -32.40 -4.81
CA VAL A 559 25.63 -33.01 -3.53
C VAL A 559 24.43 -33.71 -2.91
N SER A 560 24.65 -34.87 -2.31
CA SER A 560 23.75 -35.48 -1.34
C SER A 560 24.45 -35.56 0.02
N VAL A 561 23.86 -34.91 1.02
CA VAL A 561 24.32 -34.90 2.41
C VAL A 561 23.23 -35.52 3.27
N ASN A 562 23.57 -36.57 4.00
CA ASN A 562 22.62 -37.34 4.79
C ASN A 562 23.06 -37.39 6.25
N PHE A 563 22.15 -37.03 7.16
CA PHE A 563 22.31 -37.18 8.61
C PHE A 563 21.14 -37.99 9.16
N PRO A 564 21.32 -38.86 10.17
CA PRO A 564 20.26 -39.77 10.66
C PRO A 564 19.22 -39.07 11.56
N VAL A 565 18.65 -37.96 11.10
CA VAL A 565 17.74 -37.08 11.85
C VAL A 565 16.25 -37.26 11.48
N GLY A 566 15.96 -38.10 10.49
CA GLY A 566 14.60 -38.38 10.02
C GLY A 566 13.98 -37.24 9.20
N HIS A 567 12.72 -37.43 8.78
CA HIS A 567 12.07 -36.55 7.80
C HIS A 567 11.89 -35.11 8.29
N ALA A 568 11.63 -34.89 9.59
CA ALA A 568 11.41 -33.54 10.12
C ALA A 568 12.69 -32.66 10.10
N GLY A 569 13.86 -33.26 9.89
CA GLY A 569 15.13 -32.56 9.90
C GLY A 569 15.48 -31.95 11.27
N THR A 570 16.33 -30.92 11.27
CA THR A 570 16.78 -30.22 12.49
C THR A 570 16.39 -28.75 12.54
N TYR A 571 15.58 -28.26 11.60
CA TYR A 571 15.35 -26.83 11.35
C TYR A 571 14.75 -26.06 12.55
N LYS A 572 13.99 -26.75 13.42
CA LYS A 572 13.41 -26.18 14.65
C LYS A 572 14.41 -26.03 15.80
N GLN A 573 15.57 -26.69 15.71
CA GLN A 573 16.60 -26.62 16.73
C GLN A 573 17.29 -25.24 16.68
N PRO A 574 17.93 -24.79 17.77
CA PRO A 574 18.74 -23.57 17.75
C PRO A 574 19.70 -23.55 16.55
N GLU A 575 19.79 -22.42 15.86
CA GLU A 575 20.61 -22.22 14.65
C GLU A 575 20.24 -23.17 13.48
N GLY A 576 19.04 -23.77 13.49
CA GLY A 576 18.60 -24.76 12.51
C GLY A 576 19.24 -26.14 12.67
N GLY A 577 19.99 -26.38 13.76
CA GLY A 577 20.70 -27.63 14.03
C GLY A 577 21.73 -27.99 12.95
N VAL A 578 22.05 -29.29 12.81
CA VAL A 578 23.11 -29.74 11.88
C VAL A 578 22.76 -29.45 10.42
N LEU A 579 21.51 -29.66 10.00
CA LEU A 579 21.09 -29.39 8.63
C LEU A 579 21.09 -27.90 8.32
N GLY A 580 20.66 -27.04 9.26
CA GLY A 580 20.74 -25.58 9.12
C GLY A 580 22.17 -25.06 9.01
N LYS A 581 23.12 -25.64 9.76
CA LYS A 581 24.55 -25.30 9.67
C LYS A 581 25.14 -25.64 8.30
N VAL A 582 24.87 -26.84 7.79
CA VAL A 582 25.35 -27.25 6.46
C VAL A 582 24.67 -26.44 5.35
N ALA A 583 23.38 -26.12 5.50
CA ALA A 583 22.65 -25.21 4.63
C ALA A 583 23.34 -23.84 4.54
N LEU A 584 23.69 -23.24 5.67
CA LEU A 584 24.41 -21.96 5.69
C LEU A 584 25.80 -22.07 5.06
N MET A 585 26.55 -23.15 5.32
CA MET A 585 27.86 -23.38 4.67
C MET A 585 27.73 -23.47 3.15
N TRP A 586 26.68 -24.12 2.64
CA TRP A 586 26.40 -24.20 1.21
C TRP A 586 26.14 -22.80 0.61
N LEU A 587 25.25 -22.02 1.23
CA LEU A 587 24.94 -20.66 0.77
C LEU A 587 26.17 -19.75 0.82
N ASP A 588 26.95 -19.81 1.90
CA ASP A 588 28.17 -19.00 2.06
C ASP A 588 29.22 -19.33 1.02
N TRP A 589 29.30 -20.59 0.61
CA TRP A 589 30.18 -20.98 -0.48
C TRP A 589 29.62 -20.55 -1.84
N GLN A 590 28.39 -20.91 -2.17
CA GLN A 590 27.83 -20.72 -3.52
C GLN A 590 27.50 -19.25 -3.83
N LEU A 591 26.99 -18.48 -2.87
CA LEU A 591 26.53 -17.11 -3.09
C LEU A 591 27.59 -16.07 -2.67
N LYS A 592 28.32 -16.33 -1.58
CA LYS A 592 29.33 -15.38 -1.06
C LYS A 592 30.76 -15.72 -1.46
N GLY A 593 31.02 -16.92 -1.98
CA GLY A 593 32.36 -17.36 -2.35
C GLY A 593 33.29 -17.56 -1.14
N LYS A 594 32.75 -17.78 0.07
CA LYS A 594 33.56 -18.02 1.27
C LYS A 594 34.27 -19.38 1.16
N LYS A 595 35.59 -19.35 0.98
CA LYS A 595 36.40 -20.56 0.76
C LYS A 595 36.39 -21.49 1.96
N GLU A 596 36.31 -20.95 3.17
CA GLU A 596 36.28 -21.71 4.41
C GLU A 596 35.04 -22.61 4.48
N ALA A 597 33.90 -22.13 3.97
CA ALA A 597 32.65 -22.88 3.93
C ALA A 597 32.68 -24.06 2.93
N SER A 598 33.53 -23.98 1.90
CA SER A 598 33.72 -25.08 0.94
C SER A 598 34.36 -26.33 1.55
N ARG A 599 35.04 -26.21 2.71
CA ARG A 599 35.74 -27.33 3.37
C ARG A 599 34.81 -28.49 3.67
N PHE A 600 33.57 -28.22 4.09
CA PHE A 600 32.60 -29.28 4.34
C PHE A 600 32.37 -30.12 3.07
N PHE A 601 32.35 -29.50 1.89
CA PHE A 601 32.01 -30.17 0.63
C PHE A 601 33.23 -30.81 -0.05
N LEU A 602 34.39 -30.15 0.02
CA LEU A 602 35.59 -30.52 -0.73
C LEU A 602 36.62 -31.33 0.07
N ASP A 603 36.66 -31.21 1.41
CA ASP A 603 37.65 -31.88 2.26
C ASP A 603 36.99 -33.04 3.04
N ALA A 604 37.16 -34.26 2.52
CA ALA A 604 36.62 -35.47 3.15
C ALA A 604 37.20 -35.75 4.54
N GLY A 605 38.47 -35.42 4.79
CA GLY A 605 39.11 -35.62 6.08
C GLY A 605 38.55 -34.66 7.12
N TRP A 606 38.41 -33.38 6.76
CA TRP A 606 37.79 -32.37 7.60
C TRP A 606 36.32 -32.71 7.88
N ARG A 607 35.54 -33.10 6.86
CA ARG A 607 34.14 -33.49 7.02
C ARG A 607 34.01 -34.69 7.97
N LYS A 608 34.79 -35.76 7.78
CA LYS A 608 34.75 -36.96 8.66
C LYS A 608 35.12 -36.63 10.11
N LYS A 609 36.04 -35.69 10.34
CA LYS A 609 36.44 -35.26 11.68
C LYS A 609 35.35 -34.44 12.39
N ASN A 610 34.70 -33.52 11.68
CA ASN A 610 33.75 -32.56 12.28
C ASN A 610 32.29 -33.02 12.22
N PHE A 611 31.95 -33.90 11.27
CA PHE A 611 30.60 -34.44 11.03
C PHE A 611 30.69 -35.95 10.78
N PRO A 612 31.09 -36.76 11.79
CA PRO A 612 31.34 -38.19 11.61
C PRO A 612 30.10 -39.00 11.20
N GLU A 613 28.90 -38.49 11.46
CA GLU A 613 27.63 -39.14 11.13
C GLU A 613 27.11 -38.81 9.72
N CYS A 614 27.84 -37.96 8.98
CA CYS A 614 27.46 -37.52 7.64
C CYS A 614 27.76 -38.59 6.59
N ASP A 615 26.73 -39.07 5.90
CA ASP A 615 26.87 -39.81 4.64
C ASP A 615 26.80 -38.83 3.47
N PHE A 616 27.92 -38.71 2.75
CA PHE A 616 28.15 -37.68 1.74
C PHE A 616 28.45 -38.28 0.37
N LYS A 617 27.76 -37.78 -0.65
CA LYS A 617 28.02 -38.08 -2.06
C LYS A 617 28.04 -36.79 -2.87
N SER A 618 28.85 -36.75 -3.93
CA SER A 618 28.90 -35.62 -4.86
C SER A 618 29.16 -36.04 -6.29
N LYS A 619 28.71 -35.21 -7.25
CA LYS A 619 29.03 -35.27 -8.68
C LYS A 619 29.36 -33.88 -9.17
N GLY A 620 30.38 -33.74 -10.02
CA GLY A 620 30.67 -32.48 -10.74
C GLY A 620 31.16 -31.29 -9.90
N LEU A 621 31.34 -31.42 -8.59
CA LEU A 621 31.94 -30.39 -7.74
C LEU A 621 33.43 -30.21 -8.04
N LYS A 622 33.88 -28.96 -8.13
CA LYS A 622 35.27 -28.58 -8.34
C LYS A 622 35.69 -27.51 -7.35
#